data_AF-A0AB36I6N2-F1
#
_entry.id   AF-A0AB36I6N2-F1
#
_cell.length_a   1.000
_cell.length_b   1.000
_cell.length_c   1.000
_cell.angle_alpha   90.00
_cell.angle_beta   90.00
_cell.angle_gamma   90.00
#
_symmetry.space_group_name_H-M   'P 1'
#
loop_
_entity.id
_entity.type
_entity.pdbx_description
1 polymer ?
#
loop_
_entity_poly.entity_id
_entity_poly.type
_entity_poly.pdbx_seq_one_letter_code
_entity_poly.pdbx_strand_id
1 'polypeptide(L)'
;MLQSPKRAIGLSAALLTLTACGANDGLSSYLTSIETATAQVSLNDIYNDQWSEFAVVCPYTPSDYAKAELDVGDTPWPDKWPDEQTNFLLLKSDMGEYKWVQYRRSNLDFCSEPRIDFTLFPTAATLEFTANDGWILESVHP
;
A
#
# COMPACT_ATOMS: atom_id res chain seq x y z
N MET A 1 -30.66 -23.62 56.38
CA MET A 1 -29.56 -23.68 55.40
C MET A 1 -30.15 -23.31 54.04
N LEU A 2 -29.94 -22.08 53.58
CA LEU A 2 -30.52 -21.55 52.34
C LEU A 2 -29.38 -21.35 51.34
N GLN A 3 -29.30 -22.20 50.31
CA GLN A 3 -28.37 -22.06 49.19
C GLN A 3 -29.00 -21.16 48.11
N SER A 4 -28.30 -20.07 47.80
CA SER A 4 -28.40 -19.30 46.55
C SER A 4 -27.72 -20.08 45.40
N PRO A 5 -27.91 -19.79 44.09
CA PRO A 5 -27.74 -18.44 43.54
C PRO A 5 -28.70 -17.99 42.41
N LYS A 6 -28.77 -16.66 42.29
CA LYS A 6 -29.37 -15.90 41.18
C LYS A 6 -28.65 -16.23 39.87
N ARG A 7 -29.40 -16.67 38.86
CA ARG A 7 -28.91 -16.77 37.47
C ARG A 7 -28.93 -15.38 36.83
N ALA A 8 -27.77 -14.74 36.76
CA ALA A 8 -27.54 -13.62 35.87
C ALA A 8 -27.37 -14.16 34.44
N ILE A 9 -28.30 -13.82 33.56
CA ILE A 9 -28.20 -14.12 32.12
C ILE A 9 -27.27 -13.06 31.54
N GLY A 10 -25.99 -13.40 31.42
CA GLY A 10 -25.01 -12.59 30.72
C GLY A 10 -25.27 -12.68 29.21
N LEU A 11 -25.75 -11.59 28.62
CA LEU A 11 -25.69 -11.38 27.17
C LEU A 11 -24.21 -11.33 26.78
N SER A 12 -23.71 -12.45 26.24
CA SER A 12 -22.41 -12.48 25.58
C SER A 12 -22.54 -11.69 24.29
N ALA A 13 -22.09 -10.44 24.32
CA ALA A 13 -21.80 -9.69 23.10
C ALA A 13 -20.70 -10.45 22.36
N ALA A 14 -21.07 -11.13 21.29
CA ALA A 14 -20.11 -11.64 20.32
C ALA A 14 -19.40 -10.41 19.71
N LEU A 15 -18.24 -10.07 20.26
CA LEU A 15 -17.27 -9.22 19.59
C LEU A 15 -16.94 -9.92 18.29
N LEU A 16 -17.52 -9.45 17.19
CA LEU A 16 -17.03 -9.70 15.85
C LEU A 16 -15.63 -9.08 15.81
N THR A 17 -14.64 -9.87 16.22
CA THR A 17 -13.25 -9.60 15.87
C THR A 17 -13.20 -9.71 14.35
N LEU A 18 -13.34 -8.56 13.67
CA LEU A 18 -12.87 -8.39 12.32
C LEU A 18 -11.37 -8.69 12.36
N THR A 19 -11.03 -9.97 12.24
CA THR A 19 -9.71 -10.36 11.77
C THR A 19 -9.60 -9.72 10.41
N ALA A 20 -8.95 -8.56 10.36
CA ALA A 20 -8.36 -7.99 9.17
C ALA A 20 -7.30 -9.01 8.70
N CYS A 21 -7.80 -10.09 8.11
CA CYS A 21 -7.02 -11.11 7.45
C CYS A 21 -6.34 -10.37 6.30
N GLY A 22 -5.01 -10.36 6.32
CA GLY A 22 -4.15 -9.48 5.52
C GLY A 22 -4.75 -9.14 4.18
N ALA A 23 -5.20 -7.89 4.04
CA ALA A 23 -5.67 -7.39 2.77
C ALA A 23 -4.49 -7.50 1.81
N ASN A 24 -4.54 -8.43 0.86
CA ASN A 24 -3.78 -8.25 -0.36
C ASN A 24 -4.15 -6.85 -0.85
N ASP A 25 -3.14 -5.98 -0.92
CA ASP A 25 -3.35 -4.62 -1.36
C ASP A 25 -4.12 -4.60 -2.70
N GLY A 26 -4.96 -3.57 -2.89
CA GLY A 26 -5.87 -3.48 -4.04
C GLY A 26 -5.15 -3.62 -5.38
N LEU A 27 -3.95 -3.04 -5.51
CA LEU A 27 -3.16 -3.10 -6.74
C LEU A 27 -2.62 -4.51 -7.00
N SER A 28 -2.05 -5.15 -5.97
CA SER A 28 -1.57 -6.53 -6.10
C SER A 28 -2.69 -7.50 -6.46
N SER A 29 -3.86 -7.32 -5.86
CA SER A 29 -5.05 -8.14 -6.14
C SER A 29 -5.52 -7.94 -7.59
N TYR A 30 -5.59 -6.69 -8.05
CA TYR A 30 -5.94 -6.37 -9.43
C TYR A 30 -4.96 -7.00 -10.42
N LEU A 31 -3.66 -6.78 -10.24
CA LEU A 31 -2.63 -7.30 -11.15
C LEU A 31 -2.65 -8.83 -11.21
N THR A 32 -2.83 -9.50 -10.07
CA THR A 32 -2.92 -10.98 -10.03
C THR A 32 -4.17 -11.53 -10.73
N SER A 33 -5.22 -10.72 -10.90
CA SER A 33 -6.45 -11.12 -11.61
C SER A 33 -6.35 -11.06 -13.13
N ILE A 34 -5.29 -10.44 -13.66
CA ILE A 34 -5.08 -10.25 -15.09
C ILE A 34 -4.48 -11.50 -15.71
N GLU A 35 -5.10 -12.01 -16.77
CA GLU A 35 -4.64 -13.21 -17.49
C GLU A 35 -3.59 -12.89 -18.59
N THR A 36 -3.32 -11.61 -18.85
CA THR A 36 -2.34 -11.16 -19.84
C THR A 36 -0.98 -10.90 -19.22
N ALA A 37 0.08 -10.93 -20.04
CA ALA A 37 1.46 -10.66 -19.60
C ALA A 37 1.73 -9.17 -19.33
N THR A 38 0.81 -8.29 -19.67
CA THR A 38 0.91 -6.83 -19.48
C THR A 38 -0.38 -6.29 -18.88
N ALA A 39 -0.27 -5.23 -18.09
CA ALA A 39 -1.38 -4.51 -17.50
C ALA A 39 -1.17 -3.00 -17.61
N GLN A 40 -2.26 -2.26 -17.81
CA GLN A 40 -2.30 -0.80 -17.71
C GLN A 40 -3.36 -0.41 -16.71
N VAL A 41 -3.02 0.42 -15.73
CA VAL A 41 -3.93 0.78 -14.64
C VAL A 41 -3.62 2.16 -14.09
N SER A 42 -4.64 2.87 -13.65
CA SER A 42 -4.48 4.08 -12.83
C SER A 42 -4.68 3.73 -11.35
N LEU A 43 -3.95 4.39 -10.45
CA LEU A 43 -4.16 4.17 -9.02
C LEU A 43 -5.51 4.73 -8.55
N ASN A 44 -6.08 5.69 -9.28
CA ASN A 44 -7.44 6.19 -9.05
C ASN A 44 -8.48 5.06 -9.22
N ASP A 45 -8.33 4.19 -10.23
CA ASP A 45 -9.24 3.04 -10.42
C ASP A 45 -9.12 1.99 -9.30
N ILE A 46 -7.98 1.95 -8.61
CA ILE A 46 -7.68 0.96 -7.56
C ILE A 46 -8.04 1.46 -6.16
N TYR A 47 -7.78 2.73 -5.87
CA TYR A 47 -7.94 3.33 -4.55
C TYR A 47 -9.02 4.40 -4.47
N ASN A 48 -9.79 4.57 -5.55
CA ASN A 48 -10.81 5.60 -5.74
C ASN A 48 -10.21 7.02 -5.76
N ASP A 49 -11.10 8.01 -5.80
CA ASP A 49 -10.82 9.44 -5.89
C ASP A 49 -10.33 10.08 -4.57
N GLN A 50 -10.07 9.27 -3.54
CA GLN A 50 -9.53 9.75 -2.26
C GLN A 50 -8.08 10.26 -2.41
N TRP A 51 -7.29 9.65 -3.30
CA TRP A 51 -5.86 9.93 -3.44
C TRP A 51 -5.60 10.67 -4.75
N SER A 52 -4.85 11.76 -4.70
CA SER A 52 -4.59 12.63 -5.86
C SER A 52 -3.18 12.45 -6.43
N GLU A 53 -2.20 12.17 -5.58
CA GLU A 53 -0.81 11.96 -5.98
C GLU A 53 -0.24 10.67 -5.39
N PHE A 54 0.80 10.13 -6.02
CA PHE A 54 1.57 9.02 -5.49
C PHE A 54 3.07 9.15 -5.77
N ALA A 55 3.88 8.51 -4.94
CA ALA A 55 5.31 8.30 -5.18
C ALA A 55 5.69 6.86 -4.89
N VAL A 56 6.70 6.36 -5.60
CA VAL A 56 7.31 5.06 -5.33
C VAL A 56 8.58 5.26 -4.49
N VAL A 57 8.80 4.38 -3.53
CA VAL A 57 10.01 4.38 -2.70
C VAL A 57 10.71 3.04 -2.85
N CYS A 58 11.87 3.09 -3.49
CA CYS A 58 12.67 1.93 -3.80
C CYS A 58 13.54 1.45 -2.64
N PRO A 59 13.99 0.18 -2.68
CA PRO A 59 15.05 -0.31 -1.82
C PRO A 59 16.27 0.61 -1.84
N TYR A 60 17.04 0.59 -0.74
CA TYR A 60 18.30 1.31 -0.58
C TYR A 60 18.20 2.84 -0.54
N THR A 61 17.04 3.42 -0.83
CA THR A 61 16.81 4.84 -0.58
C THR A 61 16.95 5.11 0.91
N PRO A 62 17.85 6.00 1.37
CA PRO A 62 18.01 6.28 2.79
C PRO A 62 16.73 6.88 3.38
N SER A 63 16.32 6.44 4.58
CA SER A 63 15.05 6.87 5.19
C SER A 63 15.07 8.34 5.62
N ASP A 64 16.23 8.86 6.03
CA ASP A 64 16.46 10.26 6.35
C ASP A 64 16.36 11.15 5.12
N TYR A 65 16.93 10.71 3.99
CA TYR A 65 16.77 11.37 2.71
C TYR A 65 15.30 11.38 2.26
N ALA A 66 14.60 10.24 2.34
CA ALA A 66 13.19 10.16 2.02
C ALA A 66 12.32 11.07 2.87
N LYS A 67 12.64 11.20 4.16
CA LYS A 67 11.93 12.08 5.08
C LYS A 67 12.13 13.56 4.74
N ALA A 68 13.32 13.93 4.25
CA ALA A 68 13.60 15.30 3.83
C ALA A 68 12.87 15.68 2.53
N GLU A 69 12.77 14.75 1.59
CA GLU A 69 12.24 15.03 0.24
C GLU A 69 10.72 14.86 0.13
N LEU A 70 10.13 13.84 0.77
CA LEU A 70 8.69 13.55 0.63
C LEU A 70 7.78 14.44 1.51
N ASP A 71 8.36 15.16 2.47
CA ASP A 71 7.70 16.08 3.41
C ASP A 71 6.28 15.64 3.84
N VAL A 72 6.17 14.42 4.38
CA VAL A 72 4.87 13.82 4.75
C VAL A 72 4.28 14.37 6.06
N GLY A 73 4.85 15.45 6.60
CA GLY A 73 4.44 16.08 7.86
C GLY A 73 4.43 15.11 9.06
N ASP A 74 3.33 15.13 9.82
CA ASP A 74 3.12 14.30 11.02
C ASP A 74 2.62 12.87 10.69
N THR A 75 2.55 12.49 9.41
CA THR A 75 2.13 11.13 9.03
C THR A 75 3.02 10.10 9.71
N PRO A 76 2.44 9.06 10.34
CA PRO A 76 3.22 7.97 10.90
C PRO A 76 4.16 7.38 9.84
N TRP A 77 5.46 7.48 10.13
CA TRP A 77 6.48 6.90 9.27
C TRP A 77 6.44 5.37 9.38
N PRO A 78 6.72 4.61 8.29
CA PRO A 78 6.77 3.16 8.38
C PRO A 78 7.77 2.68 9.45
N ASP A 79 7.34 1.76 10.32
CA ASP A 79 8.17 1.19 11.39
C ASP A 79 9.44 0.51 10.84
N LYS A 80 9.33 -0.06 9.63
CA LYS A 80 10.43 -0.67 8.89
C LYS A 80 10.53 0.01 7.54
N TRP A 81 11.70 0.54 7.23
CA TRP A 81 12.00 1.10 5.92
C TRP A 81 12.21 -0.02 4.88
N PRO A 82 12.06 0.22 3.56
CA PRO A 82 12.27 -0.81 2.55
C PRO A 82 13.68 -1.40 2.64
N ASP A 83 13.73 -2.72 2.75
CA ASP A 83 14.94 -3.51 2.56
C ASP A 83 15.07 -3.93 1.08
N GLU A 84 16.05 -4.77 0.77
CA GLU A 84 16.27 -5.28 -0.59
C GLU A 84 15.06 -6.02 -1.20
N GLN A 85 14.13 -6.49 -0.36
CA GLN A 85 12.99 -7.33 -0.77
C GLN A 85 11.68 -6.55 -0.85
N THR A 86 11.67 -5.28 -0.45
CA THR A 86 10.43 -4.51 -0.29
C THR A 86 10.52 -3.15 -0.93
N ASN A 87 9.38 -2.58 -1.26
CA ASN A 87 9.23 -1.25 -1.84
C ASN A 87 7.91 -0.65 -1.34
N PHE A 88 7.84 0.67 -1.25
CA PHE A 88 6.62 1.36 -0.84
C PHE A 88 5.98 2.12 -1.98
N LEU A 89 4.65 2.16 -1.93
CA LEU A 89 3.84 3.17 -2.59
C LEU A 89 3.37 4.16 -1.52
N LEU A 90 3.70 5.44 -1.68
CA LEU A 90 3.13 6.53 -0.91
C LEU A 90 1.96 7.10 -1.70
N LEU A 91 0.78 7.15 -1.10
CA LEU A 91 -0.39 7.85 -1.62
C LEU A 91 -0.58 9.15 -0.83
N LYS A 92 -0.96 10.22 -1.51
CA LYS A 92 -1.23 11.53 -0.93
C LYS A 92 -2.60 12.03 -1.40
N SER A 93 -3.39 12.58 -0.48
CA SER A 93 -4.67 13.24 -0.78
C SER A 93 -4.50 14.75 -0.91
N ASP A 94 -5.47 15.41 -1.55
CA ASP A 94 -5.53 16.88 -1.65
C ASP A 94 -5.71 17.56 -0.28
N MET A 95 -6.18 16.82 0.73
CA MET A 95 -6.33 17.30 2.11
C MET A 95 -5.05 17.15 2.93
N GLY A 96 -3.96 16.64 2.34
CA GLY A 96 -2.69 16.42 3.03
C GLY A 96 -2.64 15.15 3.87
N GLU A 97 -3.53 14.19 3.61
CA GLU A 97 -3.43 12.86 4.20
C GLU A 97 -2.48 11.98 3.40
N TYR A 98 -1.79 11.07 4.07
CA TYR A 98 -0.85 10.16 3.44
C TYR A 98 -1.12 8.72 3.84
N LYS A 99 -0.83 7.79 2.92
CA LYS A 99 -0.89 6.35 3.17
C LYS A 99 0.32 5.66 2.58
N TRP A 100 0.97 4.86 3.42
CA TRP A 100 2.06 3.97 3.00
C TRP A 100 1.50 2.59 2.69
N VAL A 101 1.88 2.03 1.55
CA VAL A 101 1.55 0.65 1.17
C VAL A 101 2.84 -0.11 0.88
N GLN A 102 3.02 -1.24 1.57
CA GLN A 102 4.18 -2.11 1.41
C GLN A 102 3.92 -3.23 0.42
N TYR A 103 4.89 -3.42 -0.49
CA TYR A 103 4.91 -4.57 -1.37
C TYR A 103 6.22 -5.33 -1.26
N ARG A 104 6.11 -6.66 -1.36
CA ARG A 104 7.26 -7.51 -1.64
C ARG A 104 7.59 -7.40 -3.12
N ARG A 105 8.85 -7.16 -3.44
CA ARG A 105 9.35 -7.06 -4.81
C ARG A 105 9.19 -8.36 -5.61
N SER A 106 9.16 -9.51 -4.93
CA SER A 106 8.82 -10.79 -5.57
C SER A 106 7.39 -10.83 -6.13
N ASN A 107 6.50 -9.96 -5.67
CA ASN A 107 5.10 -9.93 -6.11
C ASN A 107 4.84 -8.70 -6.99
N LEU A 108 5.35 -7.54 -6.56
CA LEU A 108 5.22 -6.27 -7.25
C LEU A 108 6.49 -5.44 -7.01
N ASP A 109 7.25 -5.20 -8.07
CA ASP A 109 8.48 -4.42 -8.08
C ASP A 109 8.29 -3.11 -8.87
N PHE A 110 8.22 -1.99 -8.15
CA PHE A 110 8.21 -0.65 -8.74
C PHE A 110 9.61 -0.19 -9.20
N CYS A 111 10.65 -0.97 -8.85
CA CYS A 111 12.03 -0.52 -8.79
C CYS A 111 12.96 -1.49 -9.53
N SER A 112 12.59 -1.82 -10.76
CA SER A 112 13.42 -2.61 -11.69
C SER A 112 14.81 -2.00 -11.87
N GLU A 113 14.90 -0.67 -11.86
CA GLU A 113 16.14 0.09 -11.79
C GLU A 113 16.23 0.86 -10.46
N PRO A 114 17.42 0.94 -9.83
CA PRO A 114 17.61 1.76 -8.64
C PRO A 114 17.28 3.23 -8.91
N ARG A 115 16.28 3.75 -8.22
CA ARG A 115 15.91 5.16 -8.24
C ARG A 115 15.84 5.70 -6.81
N ILE A 116 16.42 6.88 -6.63
CA ILE A 116 16.43 7.60 -5.34
C ILE A 116 15.68 8.92 -5.42
N ASP A 117 15.13 9.28 -6.57
CA ASP A 117 14.32 10.49 -6.75
C ASP A 117 12.86 10.23 -6.41
N PHE A 118 12.23 11.22 -5.78
CA PHE A 118 10.81 11.18 -5.44
C PHE A 118 10.04 12.10 -6.37
N THR A 119 9.56 11.53 -7.46
CA THR A 119 8.58 12.21 -8.32
C THR A 119 7.19 11.87 -7.81
N LEU A 120 6.39 12.90 -7.52
CA LEU A 120 4.95 12.76 -7.28
C LEU A 120 4.23 12.75 -8.63
N PHE A 121 3.52 11.66 -8.90
CA PHE A 121 2.69 11.50 -10.10
C PHE A 121 1.21 11.62 -9.72
N PRO A 122 0.33 12.12 -10.60
CA PRO A 122 -1.10 12.05 -10.40
C PRO A 122 -1.54 10.59 -10.28
N THR A 123 -2.46 10.24 -9.38
CA THR A 123 -3.04 8.88 -9.31
C THR A 123 -3.83 8.48 -10.56
N ALA A 124 -4.23 9.46 -11.37
CA ALA A 124 -4.81 9.29 -12.69
C ALA A 124 -3.79 8.92 -13.78
N ALA A 125 -2.48 9.01 -13.50
CA ALA A 125 -1.44 8.56 -14.41
C ALA A 125 -1.65 7.08 -14.77
N THR A 126 -1.28 6.70 -15.99
CA THR A 126 -1.30 5.30 -16.42
C THR A 126 0.01 4.64 -16.02
N LEU A 127 -0.07 3.58 -15.20
CA LEU A 127 1.04 2.72 -14.85
C LEU A 127 1.03 1.49 -15.74
N GLU A 128 2.14 1.21 -16.41
CA GLU A 128 2.30 0.02 -17.24
C GLU A 128 3.10 -1.03 -16.48
N PHE A 129 2.55 -2.24 -16.41
CA PHE A 129 3.20 -3.37 -15.75
C PHE A 129 3.40 -4.53 -16.72
N THR A 130 4.50 -5.27 -16.51
CA THR A 130 4.77 -6.54 -17.19
C THR A 130 4.90 -7.67 -16.16
N ALA A 131 4.38 -8.85 -16.50
CA ALA A 131 4.51 -10.05 -15.69
C ALA A 131 5.88 -10.72 -15.89
N ASN A 132 6.61 -10.94 -14.79
CA ASN A 132 7.91 -11.63 -14.73
C ASN A 132 8.13 -12.25 -13.34
N ASP A 133 7.62 -13.47 -13.11
CA ASP A 133 7.55 -14.17 -11.80
C ASP A 133 6.86 -13.40 -10.65
N GLY A 134 6.28 -12.25 -11.01
CA GLY A 134 5.62 -11.20 -10.23
C GLY A 134 5.26 -10.09 -11.22
N TRP A 135 4.94 -8.89 -10.76
CA TRP A 135 4.69 -7.74 -11.63
C TRP A 135 5.79 -6.69 -11.50
N ILE A 136 6.23 -6.15 -12.63
CA ILE A 136 7.25 -5.11 -12.69
C ILE A 136 6.65 -3.86 -13.29
N LEU A 137 6.84 -2.70 -12.64
CA LEU A 137 6.50 -1.40 -13.22
C LEU A 137 7.52 -1.04 -14.30
N GLU A 138 7.04 -0.88 -15.54
CA GLU A 138 7.87 -0.50 -16.69
C GLU A 138 7.91 1.01 -16.86
N SER A 139 6.75 1.67 -16.75
CA SER A 139 6.61 3.09 -17.06
C SER A 139 5.44 3.73 -16.29
N VAL A 140 5.53 5.05 -16.14
CA VAL A 140 4.45 5.89 -15.61
C VAL A 140 4.20 7.00 -16.63
N HIS A 141 2.96 7.12 -17.09
CA HIS A 141 2.52 8.13 -18.05
C HIS A 141 1.55 9.10 -17.36
N PRO A 142 1.98 10.34 -17.05
CA PRO A 142 1.16 11.34 -16.37
C PRO A 142 0.01 11.88 -17.21
#